data_AF-A0A2V5PQZ6-F1
#
_entry.id   AF-A0A2V5PQZ6-F1
#
_cell.length_a   1.000
_cell.length_b   1.000
_cell.length_c   1.000
_cell.angle_alpha   90.00
_cell.angle_beta   90.00
_cell.angle_gamma   90.00
#
_symmetry.space_group_name_H-M   'P 1'
#
loop_
_entity.id
_entity.type
_entity.pdbx_description
1 polymer ?
#
loop_
_entity_poly.entity_id
_entity_poly.type
_entity_poly.pdbx_seq_one_letter_code
_entity_poly.pdbx_strand_id
1 'polypeptide(L)'
;MRRLVHRPRRLRRSTALRNLVRETQLSVHDFVLPLFVSEKLDERRPIVSMPGVFQLPVKQIADEVRRAQDLGLQAALLFGIPEHKDEQASGAYSENGVIQKALRAIKPKCPDLVTITDVCLCEYMSHGHCGVTRIDGDHFHVLNDESVELLVKTALSHAAAGADMVAPSDMMDGRIGAIREALDAGGFDQTGIISYAAKFASSFYGPFREAAESPPQFGDRRSYQMDFANANEALREVALDIDEG
;
A
#
# COMPACT_ATOMS: atom_id res chain seq x y z
N MET A 1 2.97 -9.40 57.89
CA MET A 1 2.64 -9.74 56.48
C MET A 1 1.88 -8.57 55.85
N ARG A 2 2.27 -8.05 54.68
CA ARG A 2 1.60 -6.87 54.06
C ARG A 2 0.18 -7.23 53.58
N ARG A 3 -0.83 -6.42 53.95
CA ARG A 3 -2.22 -6.58 53.48
C ARG A 3 -2.36 -5.95 52.09
N LEU A 4 -2.29 -6.76 51.04
CA LEU A 4 -2.55 -6.33 49.67
C LEU A 4 -4.04 -6.50 49.30
N VAL A 5 -4.72 -5.37 49.06
CA VAL A 5 -6.12 -5.30 48.58
C VAL A 5 -6.20 -5.68 47.09
N HIS A 6 -5.38 -5.03 46.26
CA HIS A 6 -5.27 -5.32 44.84
C HIS A 6 -4.32 -6.49 44.59
N ARG A 7 -4.82 -7.51 43.88
CA ARG A 7 -4.03 -8.67 43.46
C ARG A 7 -4.37 -9.02 42.02
N PRO A 8 -3.78 -8.31 41.03
CA PRO A 8 -4.05 -8.55 39.61
C PRO A 8 -3.83 -10.01 39.17
N ARG A 9 -2.94 -10.74 39.86
CA ARG A 9 -2.72 -12.18 39.65
C ARG A 9 -3.98 -13.04 39.82
N ARG A 10 -5.01 -12.57 40.54
CA ARG A 10 -6.29 -13.30 40.72
C ARG A 10 -6.96 -13.63 39.39
N LEU A 11 -6.88 -12.74 38.39
CA LEU A 11 -7.43 -12.94 37.05
C LEU A 11 -6.48 -13.69 36.09
N ARG A 12 -5.27 -14.04 36.54
CA ARG A 12 -4.21 -14.66 35.72
C ARG A 12 -3.94 -16.13 36.09
N ARG A 13 -4.73 -16.69 37.02
CA ARG A 13 -4.46 -18.00 37.66
C ARG A 13 -4.80 -19.22 36.79
N SER A 14 -5.62 -19.06 35.76
CA SER A 14 -5.98 -20.15 34.84
C SER A 14 -6.18 -19.63 33.42
N THR A 15 -6.06 -20.54 32.45
CA THR A 15 -6.34 -20.25 31.04
C THR A 15 -7.77 -19.74 30.85
N ALA A 16 -8.75 -20.34 31.53
CA ALA A 16 -10.15 -19.91 31.47
C ALA A 16 -10.34 -18.44 31.91
N LEU A 17 -9.72 -18.02 33.02
CA LEU A 17 -9.81 -16.64 33.47
C LEU A 17 -9.10 -15.67 32.54
N ARG A 18 -7.93 -16.05 32.01
CA ARG A 18 -7.20 -15.22 31.04
C ARG A 18 -7.98 -15.05 29.73
N ASN A 19 -8.66 -16.09 29.27
CA ASN A 19 -9.52 -16.02 28.08
C ASN A 19 -10.73 -15.11 28.33
N LEU A 20 -11.36 -15.18 29.51
CA LEU A 20 -12.54 -14.38 29.85
C LEU A 20 -12.25 -12.86 29.90
N VAL A 21 -11.06 -12.47 30.35
CA VAL A 21 -10.70 -11.05 30.56
C VAL A 21 -9.75 -10.50 29.48
N ARG A 22 -9.55 -11.22 28.38
CA ARG A 22 -8.64 -10.81 27.30
C ARG A 22 -9.21 -9.60 26.57
N GLU A 23 -8.44 -8.52 26.49
CA GLU A 23 -8.84 -7.26 25.87
C GLU A 23 -8.66 -7.24 24.34
N THR A 24 -7.69 -7.98 23.82
CA THR A 24 -7.37 -8.01 22.38
C THR A 24 -7.39 -9.44 21.85
N GLN A 25 -8.09 -9.65 20.75
CA GLN A 25 -8.12 -10.90 20.01
C GLN A 25 -7.76 -10.61 18.55
N LEU A 26 -7.13 -11.59 17.90
CA LEU A 26 -6.86 -11.55 16.46
C LEU A 26 -7.68 -12.64 15.78
N SER A 27 -8.19 -12.29 14.62
CA SER A 27 -8.97 -13.12 13.72
C SER A 27 -8.38 -13.05 12.31
N VAL A 28 -8.77 -13.95 11.42
CA VAL A 28 -8.35 -13.91 10.01
C VAL A 28 -8.82 -12.64 9.28
N HIS A 29 -9.86 -11.96 9.80
CA HIS A 29 -10.42 -10.74 9.24
C HIS A 29 -9.59 -9.49 9.54
N ASP A 30 -8.60 -9.58 10.44
CA ASP A 30 -7.69 -8.48 10.78
C ASP A 30 -6.49 -8.40 9.81
N PHE A 31 -6.37 -9.32 8.85
CA PHE A 31 -5.21 -9.43 7.96
C PHE A 31 -5.53 -9.01 6.52
N VAL A 32 -4.66 -8.18 5.97
CA VAL A 32 -4.53 -7.89 4.53
C VAL A 32 -3.23 -8.52 4.04
N LEU A 33 -3.26 -9.28 2.94
CA LEU A 33 -2.06 -9.93 2.39
C LEU A 33 -1.39 -9.06 1.31
N PRO A 34 -0.17 -8.53 1.54
CA PRO A 34 0.61 -7.87 0.50
C PRO A 34 1.13 -8.87 -0.54
N LEU A 35 0.97 -8.58 -1.82
CA LEU A 35 1.44 -9.40 -2.93
C LEU A 35 2.21 -8.56 -3.95
N PHE A 36 3.40 -9.02 -4.32
CA PHE A 36 4.22 -8.41 -5.36
C PHE A 36 3.95 -9.07 -6.70
N VAL A 37 3.53 -8.29 -7.69
CA VAL A 37 3.21 -8.77 -9.04
C VAL A 37 4.20 -8.20 -10.03
N SER A 38 4.87 -9.05 -10.80
CA SER A 38 5.90 -8.63 -11.75
C SER A 38 5.58 -9.06 -13.17
N GLU A 39 5.75 -8.14 -14.13
CA GLU A 39 5.67 -8.44 -15.56
C GLU A 39 6.95 -9.09 -16.10
N LYS A 40 8.06 -8.99 -15.35
CA LYS A 40 9.38 -9.48 -15.77
C LYS A 40 9.56 -10.99 -15.66
N LEU A 41 8.55 -11.69 -15.17
CA LEU A 41 8.68 -13.06 -14.68
C LEU A 41 7.74 -14.02 -15.41
N ASP A 42 8.25 -15.21 -15.67
CA ASP A 42 7.45 -16.37 -16.05
C ASP A 42 7.13 -17.30 -14.87
N GLU A 43 7.91 -17.24 -13.80
CA GLU A 43 7.74 -18.05 -12.60
C GLU A 43 7.96 -17.21 -11.35
N ARG A 44 7.43 -17.66 -10.21
CA ARG A 44 7.60 -16.95 -8.94
C ARG A 44 9.08 -16.83 -8.58
N ARG A 45 9.52 -15.66 -8.13
CA ARG A 45 10.90 -15.38 -7.72
C ARG A 45 10.97 -15.08 -6.23
N PRO A 46 11.76 -15.80 -5.43
CA PRO A 46 11.91 -15.50 -4.00
C PRO A 46 12.60 -14.14 -3.79
N ILE A 47 12.18 -13.40 -2.77
CA ILE A 47 12.83 -12.17 -2.32
C ILE A 47 13.80 -12.52 -1.20
N VAL A 48 15.09 -12.27 -1.39
CA VAL A 48 16.15 -12.78 -0.49
C VAL A 48 16.05 -12.13 0.89
N SER A 49 15.79 -10.81 0.94
CA SER A 49 15.61 -10.08 2.20
C SER A 49 14.28 -10.34 2.91
N MET A 50 13.35 -11.08 2.28
CA MET A 50 12.04 -11.42 2.85
C MET A 50 11.77 -12.93 2.71
N PRO A 51 12.39 -13.79 3.54
CA PRO A 51 12.24 -15.23 3.44
C PRO A 51 10.78 -15.69 3.47
N GLY A 52 10.39 -16.48 2.46
CA GLY A 52 9.01 -16.96 2.29
C GLY A 52 8.12 -16.04 1.46
N VAL A 53 8.62 -14.88 1.03
CA VAL A 53 7.91 -13.92 0.17
C VAL A 53 8.46 -14.01 -1.26
N PHE A 54 7.56 -13.82 -2.23
CA PHE A 54 7.86 -13.96 -3.64
C PHE A 54 7.32 -12.77 -4.43
N GLN A 55 8.02 -12.42 -5.51
CA GLN A 55 7.41 -11.75 -6.64
C GLN A 55 6.72 -12.79 -7.52
N LEU A 56 5.48 -12.51 -7.92
CA LEU A 56 4.63 -13.43 -8.66
C LEU A 56 4.43 -12.91 -10.10
N PRO A 57 4.49 -13.79 -11.12
CA PRO A 57 4.05 -13.40 -12.45
C PRO A 57 2.53 -13.20 -12.46
N VAL A 58 2.02 -12.33 -13.33
CA VAL A 58 0.57 -12.04 -13.46
C VAL A 58 -0.26 -13.32 -13.57
N LYS A 59 0.21 -14.34 -14.29
CA LYS A 59 -0.52 -15.60 -14.47
C LYS A 59 -0.73 -16.42 -13.18
N GLN A 60 0.06 -16.18 -12.13
CA GLN A 60 -0.05 -16.89 -10.84
C GLN A 60 -0.80 -16.10 -9.76
N ILE A 61 -1.06 -14.78 -9.95
CA ILE A 61 -1.57 -13.93 -8.87
C ILE A 61 -2.96 -14.36 -8.40
N ALA A 62 -3.85 -14.73 -9.32
CA ALA A 62 -5.21 -15.12 -8.98
C ALA A 62 -5.27 -16.44 -8.21
N ASP A 63 -4.33 -17.36 -8.45
CA ASP A 63 -4.25 -18.59 -7.67
C ASP A 63 -3.75 -18.33 -6.24
N GLU A 64 -2.85 -17.36 -6.06
CA GLU A 64 -2.38 -16.97 -4.73
C GLU A 64 -3.47 -16.24 -3.94
N VAL A 65 -4.22 -15.35 -4.59
CA VAL A 65 -5.39 -14.68 -3.99
C VAL A 65 -6.48 -15.68 -3.62
N ARG A 66 -6.75 -16.68 -4.47
CA ARG A 66 -7.73 -17.74 -4.14
C ARG A 66 -7.31 -18.51 -2.88
N ARG A 67 -6.02 -18.85 -2.73
CA ARG A 67 -5.51 -19.49 -1.51
C ARG A 67 -5.71 -18.61 -0.27
N ALA A 68 -5.50 -17.30 -0.39
CA ALA A 68 -5.76 -16.37 0.71
C ALA A 68 -7.25 -16.36 1.09
N GLN A 69 -8.15 -16.33 0.11
CA GLN A 69 -9.59 -16.42 0.32
C GLN A 69 -9.98 -17.75 0.99
N ASP A 70 -9.43 -18.88 0.54
CA ASP A 70 -9.67 -20.21 1.12
C ASP A 70 -9.22 -20.32 2.58
N LEU A 71 -8.22 -19.53 2.99
CA LEU A 71 -7.77 -19.40 4.38
C LEU A 71 -8.62 -18.43 5.22
N GLY A 72 -9.60 -17.78 4.61
CA GLY A 72 -10.52 -16.84 5.26
C GLY A 72 -10.05 -15.38 5.29
N LEU A 73 -8.97 -15.03 4.58
CA LEU A 73 -8.56 -13.63 4.45
C LEU A 73 -9.59 -12.87 3.62
N GLN A 74 -9.79 -11.60 3.98
CA GLN A 74 -10.78 -10.74 3.34
C GLN A 74 -10.18 -9.86 2.25
N ALA A 75 -8.86 -9.62 2.28
CA ALA A 75 -8.24 -8.67 1.36
C ALA A 75 -6.80 -9.01 0.97
N ALA A 76 -6.42 -8.56 -0.22
CA ALA A 76 -5.05 -8.57 -0.73
C ALA A 76 -4.66 -7.18 -1.24
N LEU A 77 -3.44 -6.74 -0.90
CA LEU A 77 -2.86 -5.48 -1.34
C LEU A 77 -1.81 -5.75 -2.43
N LEU A 78 -2.00 -5.19 -3.62
CA LEU A 78 -1.16 -5.45 -4.78
C LEU A 78 -0.10 -4.36 -4.96
N PHE A 79 1.16 -4.79 -5.09
CA PHE A 79 2.30 -3.97 -5.50
C PHE A 79 2.78 -4.39 -6.88
N GLY A 80 2.84 -3.44 -7.81
CA GLY A 80 3.16 -3.70 -9.21
C GLY A 80 4.63 -3.46 -9.52
N ILE A 81 5.26 -4.38 -10.25
CA ILE A 81 6.64 -4.27 -10.72
C ILE A 81 6.60 -4.31 -12.26
N PRO A 82 6.60 -3.15 -12.94
CA PRO A 82 6.47 -3.07 -14.38
C PRO A 82 7.75 -3.57 -15.08
N GLU A 83 7.63 -3.98 -16.34
CA GLU A 83 8.79 -4.33 -17.16
C GLU A 83 9.71 -3.13 -17.41
N HIS A 84 9.11 -1.96 -17.68
CA HIS A 84 9.81 -0.71 -17.99
C HIS A 84 9.43 0.40 -17.02
N LYS A 85 10.37 1.32 -16.80
CA LYS A 85 10.20 2.53 -15.98
C LYS A 85 10.57 3.76 -16.81
N ASP A 86 9.88 4.87 -16.57
CA ASP A 86 10.13 6.15 -17.24
C ASP A 86 9.92 7.33 -16.28
N GLU A 87 10.19 8.55 -16.72
CA GLU A 87 10.09 9.75 -15.86
C GLU A 87 8.63 10.18 -15.59
N GLN A 88 7.66 9.63 -16.33
CA GLN A 88 6.25 9.98 -16.22
C GLN A 88 5.41 8.87 -15.56
N ALA A 89 6.07 7.83 -15.05
CA ALA A 89 5.42 6.65 -14.48
C ALA A 89 4.34 6.05 -15.40
N SER A 90 4.54 6.04 -16.73
CA SER A 90 3.45 5.73 -17.67
C SER A 90 2.84 4.33 -17.48
N GLY A 91 3.63 3.39 -16.95
CA GLY A 91 3.17 2.05 -16.59
C GLY A 91 2.19 2.01 -15.41
N ALA A 92 2.17 3.01 -14.54
CA ALA A 92 1.28 3.07 -13.36
C ALA A 92 -0.19 3.20 -13.76
N TYR A 93 -0.47 3.99 -14.80
CA TYR A 93 -1.83 4.29 -15.26
C TYR A 93 -2.15 3.72 -16.66
N SER A 94 -1.29 2.85 -17.19
CA SER A 94 -1.55 2.15 -18.44
C SER A 94 -2.74 1.20 -18.31
N GLU A 95 -3.66 1.20 -19.28
CA GLU A 95 -4.76 0.23 -19.32
C GLU A 95 -4.25 -1.22 -19.25
N ASN A 96 -3.05 -1.46 -19.79
CA ASN A 96 -2.35 -2.74 -19.79
C ASN A 96 -1.14 -2.77 -18.83
N GLY A 97 -1.16 -1.98 -17.77
CA GLY A 97 -0.17 -2.05 -16.69
C GLY A 97 -0.30 -3.32 -15.85
N VAL A 98 0.74 -3.58 -15.05
CA VAL A 98 0.88 -4.80 -14.25
C VAL A 98 -0.28 -5.00 -13.25
N ILE A 99 -0.72 -3.93 -12.59
CA ILE A 99 -1.81 -3.98 -11.60
C ILE A 99 -3.15 -4.19 -12.31
N GLN A 100 -3.39 -3.49 -13.41
CA GLN A 100 -4.61 -3.58 -14.19
C GLN A 100 -4.79 -5.01 -14.76
N LYS A 101 -3.71 -5.60 -15.28
CA LYS A 101 -3.69 -7.02 -15.68
C LYS A 101 -3.93 -7.97 -14.51
N ALA A 102 -3.34 -7.71 -13.34
CA ALA A 102 -3.53 -8.53 -12.15
C ALA A 102 -4.99 -8.51 -11.66
N LEU A 103 -5.60 -7.33 -11.54
CA LEU A 103 -7.00 -7.17 -11.16
C LEU A 103 -7.93 -7.93 -12.11
N ARG A 104 -7.75 -7.76 -13.43
CA ARG A 104 -8.53 -8.49 -14.44
C ARG A 104 -8.35 -10.01 -14.38
N ALA A 105 -7.21 -10.50 -13.89
CA ALA A 105 -6.99 -11.93 -13.65
C ALA A 105 -7.64 -12.43 -12.35
N ILE A 106 -7.69 -11.59 -11.31
CA ILE A 106 -8.21 -11.94 -9.97
C ILE A 106 -9.73 -11.90 -9.95
N LYS A 107 -10.34 -10.80 -10.40
CA LYS A 107 -11.77 -10.48 -10.22
C LYS A 107 -12.72 -11.58 -10.69
N PRO A 108 -12.53 -12.22 -11.87
CA PRO A 108 -13.40 -13.31 -12.30
C PRO A 108 -13.30 -14.59 -11.46
N LYS A 109 -12.19 -14.78 -10.71
CA LYS A 109 -11.90 -16.01 -9.95
C LYS A 109 -12.14 -15.87 -8.45
N CYS A 110 -11.98 -14.66 -7.92
CA CYS A 110 -12.12 -14.35 -6.49
C CYS A 110 -12.97 -13.08 -6.31
N PRO A 111 -14.25 -13.08 -6.74
CA PRO A 111 -15.09 -11.87 -6.73
C PRO A 111 -15.38 -11.36 -5.32
N ASP A 112 -15.31 -12.23 -4.30
CA ASP A 112 -15.65 -11.92 -2.92
C ASP A 112 -14.46 -11.39 -2.10
N LEU A 113 -13.24 -11.49 -2.61
CA LEU A 113 -12.05 -10.98 -1.93
C LEU A 113 -11.78 -9.52 -2.33
N VAL A 114 -11.58 -8.67 -1.31
CA VAL A 114 -11.29 -7.24 -1.49
C VAL A 114 -9.87 -7.06 -2.03
N THR A 115 -9.79 -6.54 -3.25
CA THR A 115 -8.55 -6.14 -3.90
C THR A 115 -8.25 -4.67 -3.60
N ILE A 116 -7.11 -4.46 -2.96
CA ILE A 116 -6.56 -3.15 -2.66
C ILE A 116 -5.35 -2.96 -3.57
N THR A 117 -5.20 -1.79 -4.19
CA THR A 117 -4.03 -1.48 -5.01
C THR A 117 -3.23 -0.34 -4.40
N ASP A 118 -1.91 -0.48 -4.32
CA ASP A 118 -1.03 0.64 -4.02
C ASP A 118 -1.13 1.70 -5.12
N VAL A 119 -1.28 2.97 -4.73
CA VAL A 119 -1.22 4.13 -5.63
C VAL A 119 0.02 4.93 -5.25
N CYS A 120 1.08 4.72 -6.02
CA CYS A 120 2.37 5.38 -5.88
C CYS A 120 3.10 5.31 -7.23
N LEU A 121 4.09 6.18 -7.43
CA LEU A 121 4.83 6.23 -8.69
C LEU A 121 6.23 5.60 -8.58
N CYS A 122 6.68 5.21 -7.38
CA CYS A 122 8.09 4.84 -7.18
C CYS A 122 8.51 3.52 -7.85
N GLU A 123 7.57 2.60 -8.04
CA GLU A 123 7.75 1.36 -8.78
C GLU A 123 7.90 1.60 -10.28
N TYR A 124 7.36 2.72 -10.79
CA TYR A 124 7.21 3.04 -12.21
C TYR A 124 8.15 4.16 -12.68
N MET A 125 8.62 5.01 -11.76
CA MET A 125 9.55 6.08 -12.08
C MET A 125 10.97 5.56 -12.26
N SER A 126 11.64 6.01 -13.31
CA SER A 126 13.03 5.65 -13.61
C SER A 126 13.97 5.96 -12.44
N HIS A 127 13.73 7.05 -11.71
CA HIS A 127 14.53 7.48 -10.56
C HIS A 127 14.07 6.94 -9.19
N GLY A 128 12.93 6.25 -9.10
CA GLY A 128 12.47 5.58 -7.87
C GLY A 128 11.92 6.49 -6.75
N HIS A 129 11.60 7.76 -7.05
CA HIS A 129 10.86 8.64 -6.14
C HIS A 129 9.34 8.43 -6.30
N CYS A 130 8.56 8.87 -5.31
CA CYS A 130 7.11 8.71 -5.32
C CYS A 130 6.36 9.70 -6.24
N GLY A 131 7.09 10.59 -6.91
CA GLY A 131 6.54 11.74 -7.61
C GLY A 131 7.50 12.34 -8.63
N VAL A 132 6.98 13.17 -9.52
CA VAL A 132 7.72 13.88 -10.58
C VAL A 132 8.84 14.67 -9.95
N THR A 133 10.05 14.58 -10.50
CA THR A 133 11.22 15.27 -9.96
C THR A 133 11.68 16.43 -10.83
N ARG A 134 12.19 17.49 -10.19
CA ARG A 134 12.94 18.57 -10.84
C ARG A 134 14.28 18.72 -10.16
N ILE A 135 15.35 18.71 -10.94
CA ILE A 135 16.71 18.95 -10.47
C ILE A 135 17.03 20.43 -10.67
N ASP A 136 17.51 21.09 -9.62
CA ASP A 136 17.96 22.49 -9.63
C ASP A 136 19.37 22.58 -9.01
N GLY A 137 20.39 22.56 -9.87
CA GLY A 137 21.79 22.47 -9.46
C GLY A 137 22.07 21.19 -8.66
N ASP A 138 22.55 21.34 -7.43
CA ASP A 138 22.83 20.24 -6.51
C ASP A 138 21.59 19.79 -5.70
N HIS A 139 20.43 20.43 -5.89
CA HIS A 139 19.18 20.11 -5.20
C HIS A 139 18.22 19.37 -6.13
N PHE A 140 17.32 18.60 -5.53
CA PHE A 140 16.18 18.02 -6.22
C PHE A 140 14.89 18.33 -5.46
N HIS A 141 13.79 18.39 -6.20
CA HIS A 141 12.45 18.57 -5.67
C HIS A 141 11.56 17.47 -6.21
N VAL A 142 10.72 16.90 -5.35
CA VAL A 142 9.55 16.13 -5.78
C VAL A 142 8.40 17.12 -5.89
N LEU A 143 7.83 17.27 -7.08
CA LEU A 143 6.81 18.26 -7.37
C LEU A 143 5.44 17.73 -6.95
N ASN A 144 4.79 18.39 -5.99
CA ASN A 144 3.57 17.88 -5.35
C ASN A 144 2.42 17.71 -6.36
N ASP A 145 1.96 18.82 -6.94
CA ASP A 145 0.72 18.87 -7.73
C ASP A 145 0.87 18.07 -9.03
N GLU A 146 2.02 18.18 -9.70
CA GLU A 146 2.35 17.39 -10.89
C GLU A 146 2.36 15.88 -10.59
N SER A 147 2.73 15.49 -9.37
CA SER A 147 2.65 14.08 -8.95
C SER A 147 1.21 13.67 -8.66
N VAL A 148 0.43 14.53 -8.00
CA VAL A 148 -1.00 14.29 -7.75
C VAL A 148 -1.76 14.05 -9.05
N GLU A 149 -1.48 14.80 -10.12
CA GLU A 149 -2.09 14.57 -11.43
C GLU A 149 -1.84 13.15 -11.98
N LEU A 150 -0.65 12.57 -11.75
CA LEU A 150 -0.33 11.20 -12.16
C LEU A 150 -0.91 10.15 -11.21
N LEU A 151 -0.99 10.45 -9.92
CA LEU A 151 -1.62 9.59 -8.91
C LEU A 151 -3.13 9.45 -9.17
N VAL A 152 -3.79 10.54 -9.55
CA VAL A 152 -5.20 10.53 -9.99
C VAL A 152 -5.41 9.60 -11.18
N LYS A 153 -4.56 9.71 -12.22
CA LYS A 153 -4.63 8.80 -13.39
C LYS A 153 -4.43 7.34 -12.99
N THR A 154 -3.49 7.09 -12.08
CA THR A 154 -3.20 5.75 -11.55
C THR A 154 -4.42 5.19 -10.82
N ALA A 155 -4.99 5.93 -9.87
CA ALA A 155 -6.18 5.51 -9.12
C ALA A 155 -7.38 5.21 -10.02
N LEU A 156 -7.68 6.10 -10.99
CA LEU A 156 -8.75 5.90 -11.97
C LEU A 156 -8.54 4.62 -12.79
N SER A 157 -7.31 4.37 -13.24
CA SER A 157 -7.00 3.17 -14.01
C SER A 157 -7.17 1.87 -13.20
N HIS A 158 -6.86 1.92 -11.90
CA HIS A 158 -7.04 0.78 -10.99
C HIS A 158 -8.52 0.52 -10.73
N ALA A 159 -9.30 1.58 -10.47
CA ALA A 159 -10.75 1.48 -10.30
C ALA A 159 -11.44 0.94 -11.56
N ALA A 160 -11.06 1.44 -12.74
CA ALA A 160 -11.54 0.95 -14.03
C ALA A 160 -11.21 -0.54 -14.29
N ALA A 161 -10.08 -1.02 -13.73
CA ALA A 161 -9.70 -2.43 -13.80
C ALA A 161 -10.38 -3.31 -12.74
N GLY A 162 -11.15 -2.72 -11.82
CA GLY A 162 -11.98 -3.41 -10.84
C GLY A 162 -11.43 -3.43 -9.42
N ALA A 163 -10.48 -2.55 -9.05
CA ALA A 163 -10.05 -2.40 -7.67
C ALA A 163 -11.24 -2.00 -6.77
N ASP A 164 -11.37 -2.65 -5.62
CA ASP A 164 -12.40 -2.26 -4.62
C ASP A 164 -11.92 -1.06 -3.83
N MET A 165 -10.61 -0.98 -3.58
CA MET A 165 -9.98 0.13 -2.88
C MET A 165 -8.64 0.50 -3.51
N VAL A 166 -8.35 1.79 -3.50
CA VAL A 166 -7.04 2.33 -3.84
C VAL A 166 -6.33 2.82 -2.57
N ALA A 167 -5.02 2.65 -2.48
CA ALA A 167 -4.26 2.98 -1.29
C ALA A 167 -3.09 3.91 -1.62
N PRO A 168 -3.32 5.25 -1.65
CA PRO A 168 -2.30 6.24 -1.94
C PRO A 168 -1.19 6.22 -0.88
N SER A 169 0.03 5.89 -1.31
CA SER A 169 1.19 5.71 -0.42
C SER A 169 2.35 6.69 -0.70
N ASP A 170 2.09 7.67 -1.56
CA ASP A 170 3.03 8.65 -2.09
C ASP A 170 3.47 9.73 -1.08
N MET A 171 2.58 10.13 -0.15
CA MET A 171 2.74 11.26 0.79
C MET A 171 2.80 12.64 0.13
N MET A 172 2.07 12.86 -0.96
CA MET A 172 1.85 14.20 -1.52
C MET A 172 0.71 14.91 -0.76
N ASP A 173 0.79 16.21 -0.61
CA ASP A 173 -0.26 17.01 0.02
C ASP A 173 -1.50 17.06 -0.89
N GLY A 174 -2.70 16.91 -0.33
CA GLY A 174 -3.98 17.04 -1.06
C GLY A 174 -4.35 15.88 -1.99
N ARG A 175 -3.54 14.81 -2.05
CA ARG A 175 -3.81 13.69 -2.98
C ARG A 175 -5.12 12.95 -2.69
N ILE A 176 -5.58 12.89 -1.45
CA ILE A 176 -6.78 12.11 -1.12
C ILE A 176 -8.01 12.80 -1.71
N GLY A 177 -8.12 14.12 -1.52
CA GLY A 177 -9.21 14.91 -2.06
C GLY A 177 -9.21 14.87 -3.59
N ALA A 178 -8.05 15.06 -4.20
CA ALA A 178 -7.92 15.00 -5.66
C ALA A 178 -8.30 13.61 -6.23
N ILE A 179 -7.87 12.52 -5.58
CA ILE A 179 -8.24 11.15 -5.99
C ILE A 179 -9.74 10.90 -5.78
N ARG A 180 -10.30 11.31 -4.64
CA ARG A 180 -11.72 11.17 -4.33
C ARG A 180 -12.60 11.89 -5.35
N GLU A 181 -12.32 13.17 -5.60
CA GLU A 181 -13.06 13.96 -6.59
C GLU A 181 -13.01 13.32 -7.98
N ALA A 182 -11.84 12.84 -8.39
CA ALA A 182 -11.68 12.19 -9.69
C ALA A 182 -12.42 10.84 -9.77
N LEU A 183 -12.33 10.00 -8.74
CA LEU A 183 -13.08 8.74 -8.68
C LEU A 183 -14.58 8.98 -8.76
N ASP A 184 -15.11 9.98 -8.02
CA ASP A 184 -16.53 10.35 -8.09
C ASP A 184 -16.93 10.82 -9.49
N ALA A 185 -16.16 11.75 -10.07
CA ALA A 185 -16.40 12.25 -11.42
C ALA A 185 -16.30 11.15 -12.49
N GLY A 186 -15.47 10.13 -12.24
CA GLY A 186 -15.29 8.96 -13.10
C GLY A 186 -16.37 7.87 -12.94
N GLY A 187 -17.32 8.01 -12.02
CA GLY A 187 -18.35 7.00 -11.74
C GLY A 187 -17.85 5.83 -10.88
N PHE A 188 -16.78 6.04 -10.12
CA PHE A 188 -16.19 5.10 -9.16
C PHE A 188 -16.43 5.56 -7.71
N ASP A 189 -17.63 6.06 -7.43
CA ASP A 189 -18.04 6.60 -6.12
C ASP A 189 -17.95 5.55 -5.00
N GLN A 190 -18.16 4.27 -5.33
CA GLN A 190 -18.08 3.14 -4.40
C GLN A 190 -16.66 2.61 -4.18
N THR A 191 -15.65 3.06 -4.94
CA THR A 191 -14.26 2.65 -4.71
C THR A 191 -13.72 3.33 -3.45
N GLY A 192 -13.30 2.54 -2.48
CA GLY A 192 -12.75 3.05 -1.22
C GLY A 192 -11.33 3.59 -1.34
N ILE A 193 -10.94 4.47 -0.43
CA ILE A 193 -9.57 4.96 -0.32
C ILE A 193 -8.98 4.52 1.03
N ILE A 194 -7.82 3.87 1.01
CA ILE A 194 -7.02 3.58 2.21
C ILE A 194 -5.81 4.49 2.19
N SER A 195 -5.95 5.66 2.79
CA SER A 195 -4.82 6.59 2.88
C SER A 195 -3.70 6.04 3.76
N TYR A 196 -2.46 6.09 3.26
CA TYR A 196 -1.26 6.02 4.10
C TYR A 196 -1.00 7.37 4.79
N ALA A 197 -1.96 7.84 5.58
CA ALA A 197 -1.97 9.19 6.15
C ALA A 197 -0.70 9.54 6.92
N ALA A 198 -0.20 8.61 7.75
CA ALA A 198 1.00 8.82 8.55
C ALA A 198 2.13 7.86 8.13
N LYS A 199 2.75 8.13 6.97
CA LYS A 199 3.89 7.35 6.47
C LYS A 199 5.22 8.06 6.73
N PHE A 200 6.03 7.45 7.58
CA PHE A 200 7.31 7.99 8.03
C PHE A 200 8.47 7.68 7.09
N ALA A 201 9.47 8.55 7.04
CA ALA A 201 10.76 8.32 6.39
C ALA A 201 11.59 7.29 7.19
N SER A 202 11.25 6.01 7.04
CA SER A 202 11.77 4.92 7.88
C SER A 202 12.88 4.09 7.21
N SER A 203 13.81 3.59 8.03
CA SER A 203 14.83 2.62 7.63
C SER A 203 14.29 1.18 7.50
N PHE A 204 13.06 0.93 7.97
CA PHE A 204 12.45 -0.41 7.94
C PHE A 204 12.03 -0.86 6.52
N TYR A 205 12.03 0.04 5.53
CA TYR A 205 11.58 -0.26 4.16
C TYR A 205 12.65 -0.90 3.26
N GLY A 206 13.86 -1.18 3.77
CA GLY A 206 14.94 -1.78 2.98
C GLY A 206 14.52 -3.03 2.18
N PRO A 207 13.98 -4.08 2.84
CA PRO A 207 13.52 -5.29 2.16
C PRO A 207 12.40 -5.05 1.14
N PHE A 208 11.47 -4.13 1.45
CA PHE A 208 10.40 -3.75 0.52
C PHE A 208 10.97 -3.10 -0.76
N ARG A 209 11.98 -2.23 -0.65
CA ARG A 209 12.58 -1.57 -1.82
C ARG A 209 13.29 -2.56 -2.74
N GLU A 210 13.86 -3.63 -2.20
CA GLU A 210 14.36 -4.76 -2.99
C GLU A 210 13.20 -5.48 -3.69
N ALA A 211 12.14 -5.81 -2.93
CA ALA A 211 10.96 -6.50 -3.45
C ALA A 211 10.23 -5.73 -4.57
N ALA A 212 10.08 -4.41 -4.42
CA ALA A 212 9.40 -3.53 -5.37
C ALA A 212 10.33 -2.95 -6.45
N GLU A 213 11.63 -3.26 -6.37
CA GLU A 213 12.69 -2.72 -7.25
C GLU A 213 12.65 -1.18 -7.33
N SER A 214 12.35 -0.49 -6.23
CA SER A 214 12.05 0.97 -6.17
C SER A 214 12.94 1.81 -5.21
N PRO A 215 14.24 1.52 -4.99
CA PRO A 215 15.08 2.44 -4.23
C PRO A 215 15.21 3.79 -4.99
N PRO A 216 15.15 4.94 -4.29
CA PRO A 216 15.45 6.23 -4.93
C PRO A 216 16.90 6.25 -5.40
N GLN A 217 17.14 6.68 -6.64
CA GLN A 217 18.48 6.70 -7.23
C GLN A 217 19.35 7.85 -6.69
N PHE A 218 18.72 8.89 -6.15
CA PHE A 218 19.38 10.02 -5.51
C PHE A 218 18.59 10.45 -4.27
N GLY A 219 19.26 11.18 -3.38
CA GLY A 219 18.64 11.74 -2.18
C GLY A 219 17.95 10.70 -1.29
N ASP A 220 16.83 11.12 -0.71
CA ASP A 220 15.97 10.29 0.13
C ASP A 220 14.50 10.72 -0.01
N ARG A 221 13.62 10.21 0.86
CA ARG A 221 12.18 10.49 0.84
C ARG A 221 11.73 11.45 1.94
N ARG A 222 12.65 12.12 2.65
CA ARG A 222 12.37 12.93 3.85
C ARG A 222 11.73 14.29 3.55
N SER A 223 11.72 14.72 2.28
CA SER A 223 11.05 15.96 1.88
C SER A 223 9.52 15.81 1.80
N TYR A 224 8.99 14.60 1.93
CA TYR A 224 7.54 14.32 1.86
C TYR A 224 7.09 13.20 2.82
N GLN A 225 7.93 12.19 3.09
CA GLN A 225 7.66 11.24 4.17
C GLN A 225 8.03 11.86 5.53
N MET A 226 7.17 11.62 6.52
CA MET A 226 7.25 12.29 7.82
C MET A 226 8.53 11.97 8.61
N ASP A 227 8.94 12.88 9.49
CA ASP A 227 9.94 12.59 10.51
C ASP A 227 9.35 11.64 11.58
N PHE A 228 10.04 10.53 11.86
CA PHE A 228 9.64 9.55 12.87
C PHE A 228 9.62 10.10 14.30
N ALA A 229 10.19 11.27 14.54
CA ALA A 229 10.11 11.98 15.82
C ALA A 229 8.76 12.68 16.06
N ASN A 230 7.89 12.82 15.05
CA ASN A 230 6.76 13.76 15.07
C ASN A 230 5.38 13.08 15.23
N ALA A 231 4.99 12.73 16.45
CA ALA A 231 3.67 12.14 16.69
C ALA A 231 2.48 13.11 16.49
N ASN A 232 2.65 14.40 16.84
CA ASN A 232 1.57 15.39 16.68
C ASN A 232 1.33 15.77 15.21
N GLU A 233 2.35 15.65 14.37
CA GLU A 233 2.22 15.83 12.93
C GLU A 233 1.37 14.71 12.33
N ALA A 234 1.58 13.46 12.75
CA ALA A 234 0.80 12.33 12.27
C ALA A 234 -0.70 12.49 12.53
N LEU A 235 -1.08 13.09 13.67
CA LEU A 235 -2.49 13.38 13.95
C LEU A 235 -3.06 14.47 13.03
N ARG A 236 -2.23 15.43 12.59
CA ARG A 236 -2.65 16.45 11.62
C ARG A 236 -2.80 15.86 10.23
N GLU A 237 -1.84 15.06 9.77
CA GLU A 237 -1.92 14.35 8.48
C GLU A 237 -3.19 13.47 8.39
N VAL A 238 -3.47 12.70 9.45
CA VAL A 238 -4.70 11.90 9.53
C VAL A 238 -5.96 12.77 9.49
N ALA A 239 -5.97 13.92 10.17
CA ALA A 239 -7.12 14.82 10.15
C ALA A 239 -7.33 15.44 8.75
N LEU A 240 -6.26 15.84 8.07
CA LEU A 240 -6.33 16.37 6.70
C LEU A 240 -6.95 15.34 5.75
N ASP A 241 -6.48 14.10 5.78
CA ASP A 241 -7.01 13.04 4.93
C ASP A 241 -8.47 12.71 5.21
N ILE A 242 -8.88 12.70 6.48
CA ILE A 242 -10.28 12.48 6.86
C ILE A 242 -11.18 13.60 6.32
N ASP A 243 -10.70 14.85 6.34
CA ASP A 243 -11.43 15.99 5.79
C ASP A 243 -11.50 15.95 4.25
N GLU A 244 -10.57 15.26 3.60
CA GLU A 244 -10.49 15.07 2.15
C GLU A 244 -11.35 13.91 1.60
N GLY A 245 -11.71 12.92 2.44
CA GLY A 245 -12.64 11.82 2.13
C GLY A 245 -11.97 10.46 1.88
#